data_AF-A0A3S8S9Z4-F1
#
_entry.id   AF-A0A3S8S9Z4-F1
#
_cell.length_a   1.000
_cell.length_b   1.000
_cell.length_c   1.000
_cell.angle_alpha   90.00
_cell.angle_beta   90.00
_cell.angle_gamma   90.00
#
_symmetry.space_group_name_H-M   'P 1'
#
loop_
_entity.id
_entity.type
_entity.pdbx_description
1 polymer ?
#
loop_
_entity_poly.entity_id
_entity_poly.type
_entity_poly.pdbx_seq_one_letter_code
_entity_poly.pdbx_strand_id
1 'polypeptide(L)'
;MAGELVEKDAFHEKYREQLVPELLLVREVAHQKHALATYLSGAGSTIVTWIEGEHVNGFLSGLRKHGLKDQTLILKPDNNGVQIIED
;
A
#
# COMPACT_ATOMS: atom_id res chain seq x y z
N MET A 1 -0.12 -10.03 -13.45
CA MET A 1 1.32 -10.08 -13.78
C MET A 1 2.11 -8.91 -13.21
N ALA A 2 1.74 -7.63 -13.43
CA ALA A 2 2.53 -6.49 -12.91
C ALA A 2 2.56 -6.41 -11.37
N GLY A 3 1.41 -6.58 -10.69
CA GLY A 3 1.35 -6.49 -9.23
C GLY A 3 2.19 -7.55 -8.49
N GLU A 4 2.09 -8.82 -8.90
CA GLU A 4 2.93 -9.90 -8.36
C GLU A 4 4.43 -9.67 -8.52
N LEU A 5 4.86 -8.97 -9.58
CA LEU A 5 6.27 -8.65 -9.77
C LEU A 5 6.73 -7.53 -8.84
N VAL A 6 5.87 -6.55 -8.58
CA VAL A 6 6.16 -5.46 -7.63
C VAL A 6 6.35 -5.99 -6.21
N GLU A 7 5.52 -6.94 -5.78
CA GLU A 7 5.64 -7.55 -4.44
C GLU A 7 6.83 -8.52 -4.30
N LYS A 8 7.43 -8.94 -5.42
CA LYS A 8 8.63 -9.78 -5.45
C LYS A 8 9.91 -8.93 -5.50
N ASP A 9 9.92 -7.76 -4.85
CA ASP A 9 11.12 -6.94 -4.75
C ASP A 9 12.22 -7.66 -3.96
N ALA A 10 13.19 -8.19 -4.69
CA ALA A 10 14.33 -8.90 -4.13
C ALA A 10 15.43 -7.97 -3.60
N PHE A 11 15.35 -6.66 -3.86
CA PHE A 11 16.42 -5.71 -3.58
C PHE A 11 16.22 -4.93 -2.29
N HIS A 12 15.02 -4.40 -2.01
CA HIS A 12 14.81 -3.51 -0.86
C HIS A 12 13.93 -4.14 0.21
N GLU A 13 12.79 -4.72 -0.15
CA GLU A 13 11.82 -5.19 0.84
C GLU A 13 12.40 -6.29 1.75
N LYS A 14 13.12 -7.28 1.21
CA LYS A 14 13.71 -8.37 2.01
C LYS A 14 14.61 -7.88 3.15
N TYR A 15 15.36 -6.79 2.95
CA TYR A 15 16.25 -6.24 3.97
C TYR A 15 15.55 -5.22 4.89
N ARG A 16 14.40 -4.68 4.46
CA ARG A 16 13.58 -3.72 5.21
C ARG A 16 12.41 -4.32 5.95
N GLU A 17 12.06 -5.59 5.71
CA GLU A 17 11.00 -6.32 6.43
C GLU A 17 11.13 -6.19 7.96
N GLN A 18 12.35 -6.18 8.48
CA GLN A 18 12.60 -6.00 9.92
C GLN A 18 12.25 -4.60 10.46
N LEU A 19 12.20 -3.58 9.59
CA LEU A 19 11.90 -2.19 9.94
C LEU A 19 10.42 -1.84 9.78
N VAL A 20 9.67 -2.64 9.01
CA VAL A 20 8.23 -2.47 8.78
C VAL A 20 7.55 -3.84 8.94
N PRO A 21 7.47 -4.38 10.17
CA PRO A 21 6.93 -5.71 10.42
C PRO A 21 5.45 -5.85 10.00
N GLU A 22 4.74 -4.72 9.85
CA GLU A 22 3.34 -4.67 9.43
C GLU A 22 3.15 -4.98 7.94
N LEU A 23 4.19 -4.86 7.11
CA LEU A 23 4.09 -4.99 5.65
C LEU A 23 3.43 -6.31 5.22
N LEU A 24 3.88 -7.43 5.79
CA LEU A 24 3.35 -8.75 5.44
C LEU A 24 1.87 -8.91 5.83
N LEU A 25 1.49 -8.39 7.00
CA LEU A 25 0.11 -8.40 7.48
C LEU A 25 -0.79 -7.51 6.60
N VAL A 26 -0.34 -6.31 6.25
CA VAL A 26 -1.08 -5.41 5.36
C VAL A 26 -1.27 -6.06 3.99
N ARG A 27 -0.22 -6.68 3.45
CA ARG A 27 -0.27 -7.40 2.17
C ARG A 27 -1.25 -8.57 2.21
N GLU A 28 -1.25 -9.37 3.28
CA GLU A 28 -2.21 -10.47 3.45
C GLU A 28 -3.66 -9.96 3.45
N VAL A 29 -3.97 -8.95 4.27
CA VAL A 29 -5.31 -8.36 4.36
C VAL A 29 -5.73 -7.73 3.02
N ALA A 30 -4.79 -7.11 2.30
CA ALA A 30 -5.03 -6.54 0.98
C ALA A 30 -5.40 -7.61 -0.05
N HIS A 31 -4.66 -8.72 -0.11
CA HIS A 31 -4.96 -9.84 -1.00
C HIS A 31 -6.31 -10.50 -0.71
N GLN A 32 -6.68 -10.62 0.57
CA GLN A 32 -8.03 -11.07 0.97
C GLN A 32 -9.16 -10.13 0.49
N LYS A 33 -8.81 -8.92 0.05
CA LYS A 33 -9.71 -7.90 -0.50
C LYS A 33 -9.40 -7.57 -1.95
N HIS A 34 -8.83 -8.54 -2.69
CA HIS A 34 -8.60 -8.46 -4.13
C HIS A 34 -7.67 -7.30 -4.56
N ALA A 35 -6.77 -6.86 -3.68
CA ALA A 35 -5.76 -5.90 -4.07
C ALA A 35 -4.86 -6.44 -5.19
N LEU A 36 -4.43 -5.55 -6.07
CA LEU A 36 -3.51 -5.86 -7.15
C LEU A 36 -2.07 -6.02 -6.64
N ALA A 37 -1.66 -5.14 -5.71
CA ALA A 37 -0.32 -5.14 -5.13
C ALA A 37 -0.26 -4.32 -3.84
N THR A 38 0.62 -4.72 -2.92
CA THR A 38 0.97 -4.02 -1.68
C THR A 38 2.49 -4.02 -1.47
N TYR A 39 3.09 -2.83 -1.33
CA TYR A 39 4.54 -2.66 -1.24
C TYR A 39 4.94 -1.38 -0.47
N LEU A 40 6.22 -1.22 -0.17
CA LEU A 40 6.75 0.00 0.46
C LEU A 40 6.82 1.18 -0.51
N SER A 41 6.31 2.34 -0.10
CA SER A 41 6.51 3.59 -0.85
C SER A 41 7.96 4.08 -0.72
N GLY A 42 8.75 3.89 -1.78
CA GLY A 42 10.18 4.25 -1.77
C GLY A 42 10.94 3.50 -0.68
N ALA A 43 11.51 4.24 0.28
CA ALA A 43 12.17 3.65 1.44
C ALA A 43 11.18 3.19 2.54
N GLY A 44 9.91 3.57 2.48
CA GLY A 44 8.98 3.40 3.60
C GLY A 44 9.18 4.44 4.71
N SER A 45 8.50 4.31 5.87
CA SER A 45 7.67 3.17 6.32
C SER A 45 6.25 3.13 5.72
N THR A 46 5.85 4.12 4.91
CA THR A 46 4.53 4.12 4.25
C THR A 46 4.37 2.89 3.36
N ILE A 47 3.27 2.15 3.56
CA ILE A 47 2.85 1.03 2.73
C ILE A 47 1.79 1.53 1.73
N VAL A 48 1.96 1.19 0.46
CA VAL A 48 1.02 1.50 -0.63
C VAL A 48 0.30 0.23 -1.04
N THR A 49 -1.01 0.32 -1.27
CA THR A 49 -1.83 -0.78 -1.77
C THR A 49 -2.66 -0.29 -2.95
N TRP A 50 -2.55 -0.99 -4.09
CA TRP A 50 -3.42 -0.79 -5.24
C TRP A 50 -4.64 -1.69 -5.12
N ILE A 51 -5.81 -1.09 -4.99
CA ILE A 51 -7.06 -1.81 -4.74
C ILE A 51 -8.21 -1.07 -5.43
N GLU A 52 -9.19 -1.84 -5.92
CA GLU A 52 -10.39 -1.27 -6.50
C GLU A 52 -11.24 -0.57 -5.43
N GLY A 53 -11.86 0.55 -5.81
CA GLY A 53 -12.55 1.44 -4.87
C GLY A 53 -13.63 0.76 -4.04
N GLU A 54 -14.31 -0.25 -4.61
CA GLU A 54 -15.36 -1.00 -3.92
C GLU A 54 -14.84 -1.85 -2.74
N HIS A 55 -13.55 -2.22 -2.75
CA HIS A 55 -12.96 -3.05 -1.70
C HIS A 55 -12.26 -2.25 -0.60
N VAL A 56 -12.05 -0.94 -0.78
CA VAL A 56 -11.31 -0.07 0.16
C VAL A 56 -11.87 -0.14 1.58
N ASN A 57 -13.19 -0.04 1.75
CA ASN A 57 -13.81 -0.08 3.09
C ASN A 57 -13.58 -1.42 3.80
N GLY A 58 -13.64 -2.52 3.05
CA GLY A 58 -13.37 -3.86 3.57
C GLY A 58 -11.92 -4.04 3.97
N PHE A 59 -11.00 -3.49 3.19
CA PHE A 59 -9.56 -3.46 3.48
C PHE A 59 -9.26 -2.66 4.74
N LEU A 60 -9.70 -1.40 4.81
CA LEU A 60 -9.48 -0.53 5.98
C LEU A 60 -10.08 -1.13 7.27
N SER A 61 -11.25 -1.76 7.17
CA SER A 61 -11.85 -2.47 8.32
C SER A 61 -11.02 -3.69 8.73
N GLY A 62 -10.45 -4.42 7.77
CA GLY A 62 -9.55 -5.55 8.02
C GLY A 62 -8.27 -5.13 8.74
N LEU A 63 -7.65 -4.03 8.31
CA LEU A 63 -6.47 -3.46 8.99
C LEU A 63 -6.77 -3.10 10.44
N ARG A 64 -7.88 -2.38 10.69
CA ARG A 64 -8.29 -1.97 12.04
C ARG A 64 -8.56 -3.15 12.97
N LYS A 65 -9.11 -4.26 12.45
CA LYS A 65 -9.32 -5.50 13.24
C LYS A 65 -8.01 -6.12 13.72
N HIS A 66 -6.92 -5.92 12.99
CA HIS A 66 -5.58 -6.37 13.40
C HIS A 66 -4.80 -5.31 14.19
N GLY A 67 -5.46 -4.23 14.64
CA GLY A 67 -4.83 -3.20 15.47
C GLY A 67 -4.06 -2.13 14.71
N LEU A 68 -3.98 -2.21 13.37
CA LEU A 68 -3.34 -1.21 12.52
C LEU A 68 -4.26 0.02 12.40
N LYS A 69 -3.87 1.13 13.04
CA LYS A 69 -4.69 2.35 13.21
C LYS A 69 -3.99 3.62 12.70
N ASP A 70 -2.91 3.45 11.96
CA ASP A 70 -2.14 4.51 11.33
C ASP A 70 -3.00 5.36 10.38
N GLN A 71 -2.48 6.54 10.02
CA GLN A 71 -3.16 7.41 9.06
C GLN A 71 -3.25 6.72 7.69
N THR A 72 -4.47 6.61 7.17
CA THR A 72 -4.73 6.04 5.85
C THR A 72 -5.29 7.11 4.93
N LEU A 73 -4.69 7.27 3.75
CA LEU A 73 -5.15 8.18 2.70
C LEU A 73 -5.58 7.38 1.48
N ILE A 74 -6.73 7.74 0.90
CA ILE A 74 -7.17 7.19 -0.39
C ILE A 74 -6.66 8.15 -1.46
N LEU A 75 -5.70 7.70 -2.25
CA LEU A 75 -5.02 8.51 -3.26
C LEU A 75 -5.36 8.02 -4.66
N LYS A 76 -5.12 8.89 -5.65
CA LYS A 76 -5.18 8.56 -7.08
C LYS A 76 -3.87 9.00 -7.73
N PRO A 77 -3.47 8.37 -8.85
CA PRO A 77 -2.33 8.85 -9.63
C PRO A 77 -2.53 10.31 -10.02
N ASP A 78 -1.51 11.12 -9.77
CA ASP A 78 -1.44 12.47 -10.34
C ASP A 78 -0.89 12.37 -11.77
N ASN A 79 -1.66 12.87 -12.73
CA ASN A 79 -1.31 12.85 -14.16
C ASN A 79 -0.81 14.21 -14.65
N ASN A 80 -0.79 15.24 -13.81
CA ASN A 80 -0.44 16.61 -14.20
C ASN A 80 1.00 16.98 -13.81
N GLY A 81 1.61 16.25 -12.89
CA GLY A 81 2.92 16.59 -12.35
C GLY A 81 2.91 17.96 -11.68
N VAL A 82 4.05 18.66 -11.69
CA VAL A 82 4.14 20.00 -11.08
C VAL A 82 3.32 21.02 -11.87
N GLN A 83 2.53 21.83 -11.17
CA GLN A 83 1.71 22.92 -11.73
C GLN A 83 2.01 24.21 -10.98
N ILE A 84 1.98 25.35 -11.67
CA ILE A 84 1.98 26.67 -11.05
C ILE A 84 0.51 27.04 -10.80
N ILE A 85 0.15 27.31 -9.55
CA ILE A 85 -1.20 27.73 -9.16
C ILE A 85 -1.11 29.22 -8.84
N GLU A 86 -1.82 30.04 -9.59
CA GLU A 86 -2.01 31.47 -9.29
C GLU A 86 -3.25 31.63 -8.40
N ASP A 87 -3.18 32.54 -7.42
CA ASP A 87 -4.29 32.86 -6.49
C ASP A 87 -5.42 33.66 -7.16
#